data_AF-A0A537HTV1-F1
#
_entry.id   AF-A0A537HTV1-F1
#
_cell.length_a   1.000
_cell.length_b   1.000
_cell.length_c   1.000
_cell.angle_alpha   90.00
_cell.angle_beta   90.00
_cell.angle_gamma   90.00
#
_symmetry.space_group_name_H-M   'P 1'
#
loop_
_entity.id
_entity.type
_entity.pdbx_description
1 polymer ?
#
loop_
_entity_poly.entity_id
_entity_poly.type
_entity_poly.pdbx_seq_one_letter_code
_entity_poly.pdbx_strand_id
1 'polypeptide(L)'
;MPFRVGQRLWIACDVKQGMSPAERSIRFEFSAHEKRIMSGFVPERFVKHGSKGLPARVAAVVASPPQRGKVRVLLPGEVLTSTNPVLVDASWLKVHAS
;
A
#
# COMPACT_ATOMS: atom_id res chain seq x y z
N MET A 1 15.14 2.02 -9.55
CA MET A 1 15.64 0.90 -8.71
C MET A 1 14.75 -0.33 -8.90
N PRO A 2 15.29 -1.55 -8.91
CA PRO A 2 14.50 -2.78 -8.90
C PRO A 2 13.93 -3.05 -7.51
N PHE A 3 12.67 -3.46 -7.42
CA PHE A 3 12.05 -3.91 -6.17
C PHE A 3 12.64 -5.25 -5.76
N ARG A 4 13.13 -5.37 -4.52
CA ARG A 4 13.73 -6.60 -3.99
C ARG A 4 12.75 -7.30 -3.06
N VAL A 5 12.67 -8.64 -3.11
CA VAL A 5 11.83 -9.41 -2.17
C VAL A 5 12.25 -9.10 -0.73
N GLY A 6 11.28 -8.90 0.15
CA GLY A 6 11.50 -8.51 1.55
C GLY A 6 11.77 -7.02 1.76
N GLN A 7 11.91 -6.23 0.68
CA GLN A 7 12.04 -4.78 0.79
C GLN A 7 10.77 -4.17 1.40
N ARG A 8 10.92 -3.44 2.50
CA ARG A 8 9.85 -2.62 3.06
C ARG A 8 9.73 -1.32 2.26
N LEU A 9 8.50 -0.98 1.91
CA LEU A 9 8.10 0.22 1.18
C LEU A 9 7.10 1.02 2.01
N TRP A 10 7.06 2.33 1.80
CA TRP A 10 5.99 3.19 2.35
C TRP A 10 5.14 3.73 1.21
N ILE A 11 3.93 3.19 1.06
CA ILE A 11 2.99 3.54 -0.02
C ILE A 11 2.09 4.69 0.43
N ALA A 12 2.03 5.77 -0.34
CA ALA A 12 1.12 6.88 -0.09
C ALA A 12 -0.35 6.42 -0.20
N CYS A 13 -1.17 6.82 0.77
CA CYS A 13 -2.57 6.41 0.86
C CYS A 13 -3.41 7.39 1.69
N ASP A 14 -4.73 7.33 1.49
CA ASP A 14 -5.68 7.95 2.41
C ASP A 14 -5.77 7.10 3.68
N VAL A 15 -5.76 7.77 4.83
CA VAL A 15 -5.84 7.13 6.15
C VAL A 15 -7.02 7.72 6.92
N LYS A 16 -7.88 6.85 7.43
CA LYS A 16 -8.97 7.18 8.35
C LYS A 16 -8.88 6.33 9.61
N GLN A 17 -9.63 6.72 10.64
CA GLN A 17 -9.80 5.89 11.82
C GLN A 17 -10.42 4.54 11.43
N GLY A 18 -9.87 3.44 11.95
CA GLY A 18 -10.42 2.09 11.78
C GLY A 18 -11.54 1.79 12.77
N MET A 19 -11.93 0.51 12.86
CA MET A 19 -12.98 0.09 13.80
C MET A 19 -12.50 0.07 15.25
N SER A 20 -11.21 -0.16 15.47
CA SER A 20 -10.57 -0.07 16.79
C SER A 20 -9.63 1.14 16.89
N PRO A 21 -9.36 1.65 18.11
CA PRO A 21 -8.44 2.78 18.30
C PRO A 21 -7.03 2.53 17.76
N ALA A 22 -6.57 1.27 17.79
CA ALA A 22 -5.24 0.85 17.32
C ALA A 22 -5.19 0.48 15.83
N GLU A 23 -6.29 0.69 15.10
CA GLU A 23 -6.43 0.33 13.69
C GLU A 23 -6.71 1.56 12.84
N ARG A 24 -6.26 1.52 11.59
CA ARG A 24 -6.49 2.55 10.59
C ARG A 24 -7.08 1.91 9.34
N SER A 25 -8.10 2.55 8.79
CA SER A 25 -8.58 2.24 7.45
C SER A 25 -7.69 2.93 6.44
N ILE A 26 -7.20 2.17 5.45
CA ILE A 26 -6.37 2.66 4.35
C ILE A 26 -7.13 2.55 3.04
N ARG A 27 -6.90 3.50 2.14
CA ARG A 27 -7.40 3.46 0.76
C ARG A 27 -6.35 3.97 -0.21
N PHE A 28 -6.15 3.26 -1.31
CA PHE A 28 -5.42 3.76 -2.47
C PHE A 28 -6.12 3.39 -3.77
N GLU A 29 -6.01 4.30 -4.73
CA GLU A 29 -6.58 4.17 -6.06
C GLU A 29 -5.46 3.88 -7.06
N PHE A 30 -5.59 2.76 -7.77
CA PHE A 30 -4.68 2.45 -8.87
C PHE A 30 -5.09 3.28 -10.10
N SER A 31 -4.10 3.69 -10.91
CA SER A 31 -4.32 4.62 -12.04
C SER A 31 -5.37 4.15 -13.06
N ALA A 32 -5.84 5.11 -13.85
CA ALA A 32 -7.10 5.15 -14.58
C ALA A 32 -7.46 3.97 -15.51
N HIS A 33 -6.52 3.13 -15.95
CA HIS A 33 -6.85 2.02 -16.85
C HIS A 33 -7.65 0.90 -16.19
N GLU A 34 -7.48 0.67 -14.88
CA GLU A 34 -8.22 -0.39 -14.16
C GLU A 34 -9.18 0.15 -13.09
N LYS A 35 -9.14 1.45 -12.75
CA LYS A 35 -9.94 2.11 -11.67
C LYS A 35 -10.10 1.23 -10.41
N ARG A 36 -9.09 0.42 -10.11
CA ARG A 36 -9.16 -0.52 -9.00
C ARG A 36 -8.87 0.25 -7.72
N ILE A 37 -9.68 0.04 -6.70
CA ILE A 37 -9.47 0.62 -5.38
C ILE A 37 -9.01 -0.51 -4.48
N MET A 38 -7.90 -0.30 -3.77
CA MET A 38 -7.61 -1.13 -2.61
C MET A 38 -8.05 -0.40 -1.35
N SER A 39 -8.83 -1.07 -0.52
CA SER A 39 -9.10 -0.67 0.84
C SER A 39 -8.81 -1.81 1.81
N GLY A 40 -8.48 -1.45 3.04
CA GLY A 40 -8.11 -2.40 4.06
C GLY A 40 -8.01 -1.76 5.44
N PHE A 41 -7.75 -2.61 6.42
CA PHE A 41 -7.46 -2.22 7.79
C PHE A 41 -6.05 -2.66 8.16
N VAL A 42 -5.29 -1.75 8.76
CA VAL A 42 -3.93 -2.03 9.23
C VAL A 42 -3.75 -1.50 10.65
N PRO A 43 -2.94 -2.17 11.49
CA PRO A 43 -2.54 -1.62 12.78
C PRO A 43 -1.82 -0.28 12.60
N GLU A 44 -2.11 0.68 13.49
CA GLU A 44 -1.59 2.05 13.43
C GLU A 44 -0.05 2.11 13.38
N ARG A 45 0.63 1.16 14.03
CA ARG A 45 2.11 1.04 14.00
C ARG A 45 2.70 0.88 12.60
N PHE A 46 1.90 0.49 11.61
CA PHE A 46 2.31 0.36 10.21
C PHE A 46 1.89 1.54 9.35
N VAL A 47 1.38 2.61 9.97
CA VAL A 47 0.97 3.84 9.30
C VAL A 47 1.87 4.98 9.72
N LYS A 48 2.33 5.75 8.73
CA LYS A 48 2.93 7.07 8.93
C LYS A 48 1.87 8.11 8.61
N HIS A 49 1.37 8.78 9.64
CA HIS A 49 0.45 9.89 9.46
C HIS A 49 1.12 11.01 8.64
N GLY A 50 0.37 11.57 7.70
CA GLY A 50 0.81 12.73 6.94
C GLY A 50 1.01 13.94 7.85
N SER A 51 1.98 14.79 7.53
CA SER A 51 2.20 16.05 8.24
C SER A 51 2.65 17.14 7.25
N LYS A 52 2.26 18.39 7.50
CA LYS A 52 2.70 19.59 6.74
C LYS A 52 2.67 19.39 5.21
N GLY A 53 1.53 18.94 4.67
CA GLY A 53 1.33 18.77 3.22
C GLY A 53 1.88 17.47 2.63
N LEU A 54 2.51 16.60 3.43
CA LEU A 54 2.92 15.26 2.99
C LEU A 54 1.76 14.25 3.13
N PRO A 55 1.55 13.35 2.15
CA PRO A 55 0.51 12.34 2.24
C PRO A 55 0.85 11.33 3.34
N ALA A 56 -0.20 10.76 3.96
CA ALA A 56 -0.04 9.62 4.84
C ALA A 56 0.46 8.40 4.05
N ARG A 57 1.14 7.48 4.73
CA ARG A 57 1.71 6.29 4.11
C ARG A 57 1.46 5.05 4.93
N VAL A 58 1.33 3.91 4.27
CA VAL A 58 1.26 2.60 4.89
C VAL A 58 2.48 1.76 4.53
N ALA A 59 2.97 0.98 5.49
CA ALA A 59 4.03 0.02 5.24
C ALA A 59 3.53 -1.12 4.36
N ALA A 60 4.35 -1.53 3.40
CA ALA A 60 4.15 -2.73 2.61
C ALA A 60 5.47 -3.47 2.43
N VAL A 61 5.43 -4.76 2.12
CA VAL A 61 6.62 -5.57 1.87
C VAL A 61 6.53 -6.17 0.48
N VAL A 62 7.59 -6.07 -0.32
CA VAL A 62 7.66 -6.72 -1.63
C VAL A 62 7.67 -8.24 -1.43
N ALA A 63 6.61 -8.91 -1.88
CA ALA A 63 6.40 -10.34 -1.69
C ALA A 63 6.96 -11.19 -2.85
N SER A 64 7.13 -10.61 -4.04
CA SER A 64 7.70 -11.31 -5.19
C SER A 64 8.57 -10.38 -6.06
N PRO A 65 9.53 -10.93 -6.82
CA PRO A 65 10.25 -10.16 -7.83
C PRO A 65 9.27 -9.53 -8.84
N PRO A 66 9.60 -8.37 -9.44
CA PRO A 66 8.82 -7.82 -10.53
C PRO A 66 8.72 -8.80 -11.70
N GLN A 67 7.51 -9.09 -12.15
CA GLN A 67 7.24 -9.94 -13.31
C GLN A 67 6.28 -9.23 -14.26
N ARG A 68 6.66 -9.14 -15.54
CA ARG A 68 5.85 -8.46 -16.59
C ARG A 68 5.38 -7.05 -16.18
N GLY A 69 6.24 -6.29 -15.50
CA GLY A 69 5.93 -4.94 -15.05
C GLY A 69 5.05 -4.83 -13.80
N LYS A 70 4.65 -5.94 -13.17
CA LYS A 70 3.85 -5.98 -11.93
C LYS A 70 4.65 -6.52 -10.75
N VAL A 71 4.30 -6.10 -9.55
CA VAL A 71 4.93 -6.44 -8.26
C VAL A 71 3.86 -6.84 -7.26
N ARG A 72 4.07 -7.91 -6.50
CA ARG A 72 3.19 -8.26 -5.39
C ARG A 72 3.69 -7.60 -4.11
N VAL A 73 2.81 -6.89 -3.41
CA VAL A 73 3.10 -6.23 -2.14
C VAL A 73 2.19 -6.76 -1.04
N LEU A 74 2.79 -7.19 0.07
CA LEU A 74 2.09 -7.63 1.26
C LEU A 74 1.80 -6.43 2.16
N LEU A 75 0.56 -6.28 2.59
CA LEU A 75 0.18 -5.28 3.58
C LEU A 75 0.04 -5.94 4.95
N PRO A 76 0.51 -5.29 6.04
CA PRO A 76 0.44 -5.83 7.39
C PRO A 76 -0.95 -5.59 7.99
N GLY A 77 -1.96 -6.30 7.50
CA GLY A 77 -3.34 -6.17 7.92
C GLY A 77 -4.30 -6.91 7.00
N GLU A 78 -5.57 -6.52 7.03
CA GLU A 78 -6.64 -7.12 6.25
C GLU A 78 -6.98 -6.26 5.03
N VAL A 79 -7.07 -6.89 3.86
CA VAL A 79 -7.44 -6.24 2.60
C VAL A 79 -8.86 -6.65 2.26
N LEU A 80 -9.74 -5.67 2.04
CA LEU A 80 -11.17 -5.91 1.84
C LEU A 80 -11.57 -6.05 0.37
N THR A 81 -10.90 -5.31 -0.51
CA THR A 81 -11.28 -5.21 -1.94
C THR A 81 -10.35 -5.99 -2.87
N SER A 82 -9.41 -6.76 -2.33
CA SER A 82 -8.45 -7.55 -3.10
C SER A 82 -7.84 -8.67 -2.26
N THR A 83 -6.98 -9.47 -2.89
CA THR A 83 -6.20 -10.53 -2.23
C THR A 83 -4.87 -9.96 -1.71
N ASN A 84 -4.45 -10.38 -0.52
CA ASN A 84 -3.14 -10.07 0.05
C ASN A 84 -2.20 -11.27 -0.23
N PRO A 85 -1.07 -11.12 -0.95
CA PRO A 85 -0.44 -9.88 -1.39
C PRO A 85 -1.10 -9.23 -2.62
N VAL A 86 -1.16 -7.90 -2.61
CA VAL A 86 -1.79 -7.08 -3.64
C VAL A 86 -0.87 -6.95 -4.86
N LEU A 87 -1.40 -7.19 -6.06
CA LEU A 87 -0.65 -7.07 -7.31
C LEU A 87 -0.71 -5.63 -7.85
N VAL A 88 0.43 -4.94 -7.97
CA VAL A 88 0.53 -3.52 -8.31
C VAL A 88 1.49 -3.30 -9.48
N ASP A 89 1.22 -2.32 -10.35
CA ASP A 89 2.15 -1.95 -11.41
C ASP A 89 3.44 -1.35 -10.84
N ALA A 90 4.58 -1.81 -11.33
CA ALA A 90 5.90 -1.35 -10.90
C ALA A 90 6.11 0.15 -11.18
N SER A 91 5.52 0.67 -12.27
CA SER A 91 5.55 2.09 -12.62
C SER A 91 4.78 2.93 -11.60
N TRP A 92 3.56 2.51 -11.24
CA TRP A 92 2.75 3.16 -10.21
C TRP A 92 3.47 3.14 -8.85
N LEU A 93 4.03 1.98 -8.49
CA LEU A 93 4.71 1.81 -7.21
C LEU A 93 5.96 2.69 -7.09
N LYS A 94 6.68 2.97 -8.18
CA LYS A 94 7.82 3.90 -8.17
C LYS A 94 7.42 5.36 -7.89
N VAL A 95 6.19 5.74 -8.20
CA VAL A 95 5.69 7.11 -7.98
C VAL A 95 5.13 7.25 -6.56
N HIS A 96 4.46 6.21 -6.06
CA HIS A 96 3.69 6.27 -4.82
C HIS A 96 4.40 5.65 -3.61
N ALA A 97 5.50 4.91 -3.81
CA ALA A 97 6.27 4.31 -2.74
C ALA A 97 7.67 4.92 -2.60
N SER A 98 8.08 5.14 -1.35
CA SER A 98 9.43 5.55 -0.95
C SER A 98 10.11 4.50 -0.07
#